data_AF-A0A544UL03-F1
#
_entry.id   AF-A0A544UL03-F1
#
_cell.length_a   1.000
_cell.length_b   1.000
_cell.length_c   1.000
_cell.angle_alpha   90.00
_cell.angle_beta   90.00
_cell.angle_gamma   90.00
#
_symmetry.space_group_name_H-M   'P 1'
#
loop_
_entity.id
_entity.type
_entity.pdbx_description
1 polymer ?
#
loop_
_entity_poly.entity_id
_entity_poly.type
_entity_poly.pdbx_seq_one_letter_code
_entity_poly.pdbx_strand_id
1 'polypeptide(L)'
;MPTPSMEDHIEQIYLLITNKGYARVSDIAEALSVLPSSVTKMVQKLDKDGYLVYEKYRGLTLTPKGEKLGKRLVLRHELLEQFLRIIGVDEERIYDDVEGIEHHLSWNSIDRIADLVQVMEENPDIVKKLEASRTHHNF
;
A
#
# COMPACT_ATOMS: atom_id res chain seq x y z
N MET A 1 1.62 6.59 16.16
CA MET A 1 1.46 5.81 14.92
C MET A 1 1.65 6.73 13.74
N PRO A 2 2.18 6.26 12.60
CA PRO A 2 2.22 7.07 11.38
C PRO A 2 0.81 7.47 10.96
N THR A 3 0.67 8.65 10.34
CA THR A 3 -0.58 9.06 9.66
C THR A 3 -0.69 8.36 8.31
N PRO A 4 -1.87 8.27 7.66
CA PRO A 4 -2.01 7.73 6.31
C PRO A 4 -0.97 8.31 5.33
N SER A 5 -0.89 9.64 5.22
CA SER A 5 0.12 10.29 4.39
C SER A 5 1.60 9.93 4.72
N MET A 6 1.91 9.55 5.97
CA MET A 6 3.26 9.05 6.30
C MET A 6 3.45 7.62 5.80
N GLU A 7 2.41 6.79 5.87
CA GLU A 7 2.41 5.43 5.31
C GLU A 7 2.68 5.49 3.80
N ASP A 8 1.94 6.30 3.03
CA ASP A 8 2.09 6.41 1.57
C ASP A 8 3.52 6.80 1.19
N HIS A 9 4.13 7.74 1.92
CA HIS A 9 5.51 8.13 1.66
C HIS A 9 6.49 7.01 1.97
N ILE A 10 6.30 6.26 3.07
CA ILE A 10 7.17 5.14 3.42
C ILE A 10 7.04 4.02 2.40
N GLU A 11 5.82 3.71 1.98
CA GLU A 11 5.53 2.72 0.94
C GLU A 11 6.18 3.09 -0.39
N GLN A 12 5.96 4.32 -0.88
CA GLN A 12 6.56 4.76 -2.15
C GLN A 12 8.08 4.81 -2.10
N ILE A 13 8.67 5.22 -0.98
CA ILE A 13 10.12 5.15 -0.79
C ILE A 13 10.60 3.69 -0.85
N TYR A 14 9.89 2.78 -0.18
CA TYR A 14 10.22 1.35 -0.18
C TYR A 14 10.14 0.75 -1.60
N LEU A 15 9.08 1.04 -2.35
CA LEU A 15 8.90 0.58 -3.73
C LEU A 15 10.01 1.12 -4.65
N LEU A 16 10.32 2.42 -4.57
CA LEU A 16 11.38 3.04 -5.37
C LEU A 16 12.76 2.43 -5.07
N ILE A 17 13.09 2.23 -3.78
CA ILE A 17 14.36 1.61 -3.39
C ILE A 17 14.41 0.15 -3.85
N THR A 18 13.34 -0.60 -3.70
CA THR A 18 13.29 -2.02 -4.11
C THR A 18 13.40 -2.18 -5.63
N ASN A 19 12.78 -1.29 -6.40
CA ASN A 19 12.72 -1.40 -7.87
C ASN A 19 13.91 -0.75 -8.58
N LYS A 20 14.42 0.38 -8.07
CA LYS A 20 15.45 1.20 -8.73
C LYS A 20 16.77 1.28 -7.94
N GLY A 21 16.81 0.79 -6.70
CA GLY A 21 17.95 0.88 -5.79
C GLY A 21 18.10 2.21 -5.06
N TYR A 22 17.27 3.22 -5.36
CA TYR A 22 17.28 4.53 -4.71
C TYR A 22 15.91 5.22 -4.79
N ALA A 23 15.66 6.18 -3.90
CA ALA A 23 14.50 7.06 -3.95
C ALA A 23 14.94 8.54 -4.01
N ARG A 24 14.32 9.31 -4.90
CA ARG A 24 14.51 10.78 -5.00
C ARG A 24 13.21 11.49 -4.64
N VAL A 25 13.34 12.71 -4.12
CA VAL A 25 12.20 13.58 -3.80
C VAL A 25 11.31 13.83 -5.02
N SER A 26 11.89 13.97 -6.22
CA SER A 26 11.15 14.11 -7.48
C SER A 26 10.27 12.91 -7.76
N ASP A 27 10.82 11.71 -7.60
CA ASP A 27 10.16 10.45 -7.96
C ASP A 27 9.00 10.16 -7.00
N ILE A 28 9.19 10.49 -5.71
CA ILE A 28 8.14 10.38 -4.68
C ILE A 28 7.03 11.40 -4.94
N ALA A 29 7.40 12.63 -5.31
CA ALA A 29 6.43 13.70 -5.59
C ALA A 29 5.55 13.38 -6.81
N GLU A 30 6.16 12.81 -7.85
CA GLU A 30 5.46 12.33 -9.05
C GLU A 30 4.53 11.17 -8.71
N ALA A 31 5.03 10.13 -8.02
CA ALA A 31 4.24 8.95 -7.65
C ALA A 31 3.01 9.30 -6.79
N LEU A 32 3.18 10.20 -5.82
CA LEU A 32 2.10 10.62 -4.92
C LEU A 32 1.29 11.81 -5.44
N SER A 33 1.60 12.33 -6.64
CA SER A 33 0.95 13.53 -7.19
C SER A 33 0.93 14.74 -6.23
N VAL A 34 2.04 14.97 -5.51
CA VAL A 34 2.20 16.08 -4.55
C VAL A 34 3.39 16.97 -4.92
N LEU A 35 3.45 18.16 -4.31
CA LEU A 35 4.58 19.07 -4.52
C LEU A 35 5.89 18.53 -3.91
N PRO A 36 7.06 18.70 -4.56
CA PRO A 36 8.36 18.30 -4.00
C PRO A 36 8.68 18.93 -2.63
N SER A 37 8.15 20.12 -2.37
CA SER A 37 8.28 20.80 -1.08
C SER A 37 7.49 20.10 0.03
N SER A 38 6.35 19.49 -0.28
CA SER A 38 5.57 18.64 0.64
C SER A 38 6.32 17.36 0.96
N VAL A 39 6.88 16.70 -0.05
CA VAL A 39 7.72 15.50 0.13
C VAL A 39 8.92 15.81 1.02
N THR A 40 9.62 16.92 0.78
CA THR A 40 10.78 17.31 1.59
C THR A 40 10.40 17.49 3.06
N LYS A 41 9.26 18.14 3.34
CA LYS A 41 8.74 18.29 4.71
C LYS A 41 8.40 16.94 5.32
N MET A 42 7.78 16.02 4.56
CA MET A 42 7.42 14.70 5.06
C MET A 42 8.66 13.84 5.34
N VAL A 43 9.65 13.85 4.44
CA VAL A 43 10.95 13.19 4.63
C VAL A 43 11.61 13.65 5.93
N GLN A 44 11.67 14.96 6.19
CA GLN A 44 12.23 15.48 7.42
C GLN A 44 11.47 15.02 8.67
N LYS A 45 10.16 14.84 8.57
CA LYS A 45 9.34 14.29 9.65
C LYS A 45 9.63 12.80 9.87
N LEU A 46 9.70 12.02 8.79
CA LEU A 46 10.01 10.59 8.83
C LEU A 46 11.42 10.30 9.38
N ASP A 47 12.38 11.17 9.07
CA ASP A 47 13.74 11.15 9.62
C ASP A 47 13.71 11.33 11.15
N LYS A 48 13.04 12.39 11.63
CA LYS A 48 12.85 12.65 13.06
C LYS A 48 12.15 11.50 13.80
N ASP A 49 11.21 10.85 13.13
CA ASP A 49 10.46 9.71 13.68
C ASP A 49 11.19 8.35 13.52
N GLY A 50 12.40 8.37 12.93
CA GLY A 50 13.31 7.23 12.81
C GLY A 50 12.90 6.18 11.78
N TYR A 51 12.08 6.55 10.79
CA TYR A 51 11.70 5.64 9.69
C TYR A 51 12.69 5.65 8.54
N LEU A 52 13.40 6.76 8.34
CA LEU A 52 14.42 6.88 7.32
C LEU A 52 15.58 7.72 7.84
N VAL A 53 16.68 7.73 7.08
CA VAL A 53 17.77 8.67 7.23
C VAL A 53 17.83 9.50 5.95
N TYR A 54 17.81 10.83 6.10
CA TYR A 54 17.98 11.77 5.00
C TYR A 54 19.35 12.43 5.08
N GLU A 55 20.26 12.04 4.19
CA GLU A 55 21.58 12.65 4.08
C GLU A 55 21.66 13.51 2.82
N LYS A 56 21.98 14.79 3.00
CA LYS A 56 22.22 15.73 1.89
C LYS A 56 23.28 15.11 0.96
N TYR A 57 22.96 14.99 -0.33
CA TYR A 57 23.75 14.34 -1.40
C TYR A 57 23.79 12.80 -1.41
N ARG A 58 23.43 12.12 -0.32
CA ARG A 58 23.39 10.64 -0.27
C ARG A 58 21.99 10.05 -0.42
N GLY A 59 20.96 10.89 -0.35
CA GLY A 59 19.59 10.51 -0.67
C GLY A 59 18.82 10.00 0.55
N LEU A 60 17.85 9.14 0.29
CA LEU A 60 16.92 8.59 1.27
C LEU A 60 17.26 7.12 1.48
N THR A 61 17.47 6.72 2.73
CA THR A 61 17.63 5.30 3.10
C THR A 61 16.63 4.97 4.20
N LEU A 62 15.85 3.90 4.03
CA LEU A 62 14.98 3.43 5.10
C LEU A 62 15.81 2.85 6.24
N THR A 63 15.40 3.13 7.48
CA THR A 63 15.92 2.38 8.63
C THR A 63 15.28 0.99 8.65
N PRO A 64 15.78 0.03 9.46
CA PRO A 64 15.10 -1.26 9.62
C PRO A 64 13.63 -1.13 10.06
N LYS A 65 13.30 -0.07 10.81
CA LYS A 65 11.92 0.26 11.21
C LYS A 65 11.08 0.69 10.00
N GLY A 66 11.61 1.58 9.16
CA GLY A 66 10.93 2.03 7.95
C GLY A 66 10.80 0.94 6.91
N GLU A 67 11.82 0.10 6.73
CA GLU A 67 11.79 -1.02 5.80
C GLU A 67 10.75 -2.07 6.20
N LYS A 68 10.69 -2.43 7.48
CA LYS A 68 9.66 -3.33 8.00
C LYS A 68 8.24 -2.78 7.78
N LEU A 69 8.05 -1.47 7.99
CA LEU A 69 6.76 -0.83 7.77
C LEU A 69 6.43 -0.75 6.27
N GLY A 70 7.35 -0.27 5.44
CA GLY A 70 7.16 -0.15 3.99
C GLY A 70 6.81 -1.49 3.35
N LYS A 71 7.54 -2.56 3.69
CA LYS A 71 7.21 -3.91 3.24
C LYS A 71 5.79 -4.34 3.65
N ARG A 72 5.38 -4.00 4.88
CA ARG A 72 4.04 -4.35 5.38
C ARG A 72 2.94 -3.58 4.65
N LEU A 73 3.19 -2.32 4.28
CA LEU A 73 2.24 -1.50 3.53
C LEU A 73 2.05 -2.05 2.11
N VAL A 74 3.14 -2.34 1.39
CA VAL A 74 3.07 -2.98 0.07
C VAL A 74 2.30 -4.29 0.11
N LEU A 75 2.57 -5.15 1.10
CA LEU A 75 1.82 -6.41 1.26
C LEU A 75 0.34 -6.20 1.57
N ARG A 76 -0.03 -5.12 2.28
CA ARG A 76 -1.43 -4.76 2.53
C ARG A 76 -2.10 -4.35 1.22
N HIS A 77 -1.45 -3.51 0.43
CA HIS A 77 -1.95 -3.05 -0.87
C HIS A 77 -2.18 -4.24 -1.81
N GLU A 78 -1.17 -5.09 -2.00
CA GLU A 78 -1.24 -6.29 -2.84
C GLU A 78 -2.35 -7.26 -2.40
N LEU A 79 -2.49 -7.48 -1.09
CA LEU A 79 -3.54 -8.33 -0.54
C LEU A 79 -4.95 -7.77 -0.84
N LEU A 80 -5.14 -6.47 -0.70
CA LEU A 80 -6.43 -5.83 -0.96
C LEU A 80 -6.75 -5.83 -2.46
N GLU A 81 -5.77 -5.57 -3.33
CA GLU A 81 -5.96 -5.72 -4.78
C GLU A 81 -6.39 -7.14 -5.15
N GLN A 82 -5.69 -8.14 -4.60
CA GLN A 82 -6.01 -9.54 -4.81
C GLN A 82 -7.42 -9.87 -4.31
N PHE A 83 -7.77 -9.42 -3.11
CA PHE A 83 -9.10 -9.61 -2.55
C PHE A 83 -10.19 -9.01 -3.43
N LEU A 84 -10.05 -7.74 -3.84
CA LEU A 84 -11.04 -7.06 -4.69
C LEU A 84 -11.19 -7.76 -6.05
N ARG A 85 -10.08 -8.23 -6.62
CA ARG A 85 -10.08 -9.01 -7.87
C ARG A 85 -10.81 -10.34 -7.72
N ILE A 86 -10.59 -11.07 -6.62
CA ILE A 86 -11.27 -12.36 -6.35
C ILE A 86 -12.78 -12.16 -6.20
N ILE A 87 -13.22 -11.13 -5.48
CA ILE A 87 -14.66 -10.89 -5.30
C ILE A 87 -15.34 -10.36 -6.58
N GLY A 88 -14.54 -9.85 -7.53
CA GLY A 88 -14.98 -9.47 -8.88
C GLY A 88 -15.25 -7.99 -9.06
N VAL A 89 -14.51 -7.13 -8.35
CA VAL A 89 -14.46 -5.70 -8.68
C VAL A 89 -13.84 -5.52 -10.07
N ASP A 90 -14.39 -4.61 -10.86
CA ASP A 90 -13.84 -4.28 -12.18
C ASP A 90 -12.39 -3.80 -12.06
N GLU A 91 -11.49 -4.31 -12.89
CA GLU A 91 -10.04 -4.04 -12.80
C GLU A 91 -9.71 -2.54 -12.78
N GLU A 92 -10.48 -1.73 -13.51
CA GLU A 92 -10.31 -0.27 -13.57
C GLU A 92 -10.62 0.46 -12.24
N ARG A 93 -11.33 -0.18 -11.32
CA ARG A 93 -11.71 0.39 -10.00
C ARG A 93 -10.81 -0.07 -8.87
N ILE A 94 -10.13 -1.21 -9.04
CA ILE A 94 -9.39 -1.87 -7.95
C ILE A 94 -8.41 -0.92 -7.29
N TYR A 95 -7.60 -0.20 -8.07
CA TYR A 95 -6.59 0.71 -7.53
C TYR A 95 -7.21 1.79 -6.64
N ASP A 96 -8.21 2.52 -7.16
CA ASP A 96 -8.87 3.61 -6.42
C ASP A 96 -9.60 3.09 -5.17
N ASP A 97 -10.22 1.90 -5.25
CA ASP A 97 -10.90 1.27 -4.13
C ASP A 97 -9.90 0.82 -3.05
N VAL A 98 -8.74 0.27 -3.41
CA VAL A 98 -7.68 -0.12 -2.46
C VAL A 98 -7.16 1.11 -1.72
N GLU A 99 -6.76 2.16 -2.45
CA GLU A 99 -6.31 3.44 -1.87
C GLU A 99 -7.36 4.02 -0.91
N GLY A 100 -8.64 3.88 -1.26
CA GLY A 100 -9.76 4.33 -0.44
C GLY A 100 -9.93 3.57 0.87
N ILE A 101 -9.61 2.26 0.93
CA ILE A 101 -9.90 1.42 2.11
C ILE A 101 -8.67 1.11 2.96
N GLU A 102 -7.46 1.13 2.41
CA GLU A 102 -6.29 0.54 3.05
C GLU A 102 -5.86 1.24 4.36
N HIS A 103 -6.17 2.54 4.50
CA HIS A 103 -5.94 3.32 5.72
C HIS A 103 -7.14 3.35 6.68
N HIS A 104 -8.29 2.82 6.27
CA HIS A 104 -9.54 2.82 7.03
C HIS A 104 -9.85 1.46 7.67
N LEU A 105 -9.05 0.44 7.37
CA LEU A 105 -9.17 -0.88 7.95
C LEU A 105 -8.17 -1.08 9.09
N SER A 106 -8.63 -1.74 10.15
CA SER A 106 -7.74 -2.19 11.21
C SER A 106 -6.82 -3.29 10.70
N TRP A 107 -5.62 -3.41 11.26
CA TRP A 107 -4.73 -4.54 10.97
C TRP A 107 -5.40 -5.89 11.24
N ASN A 108 -6.29 -5.98 12.24
CA ASN A 108 -7.04 -7.20 12.48
C ASN A 108 -7.98 -7.56 11.32
N SER A 109 -8.62 -6.57 10.70
CA SER A 109 -9.45 -6.76 9.51
C SER A 109 -8.63 -7.20 8.31
N ILE A 110 -7.45 -6.58 8.09
CA ILE A 110 -6.50 -6.99 7.05
C ILE A 110 -6.09 -8.45 7.25
N ASP A 111 -5.78 -8.87 8.49
CA ASP A 111 -5.43 -10.26 8.78
C ASP A 111 -6.59 -11.23 8.45
N ARG A 112 -7.85 -10.85 8.72
CA ARG A 112 -9.02 -11.69 8.37
C ARG A 112 -9.26 -11.74 6.85
N ILE A 113 -8.97 -10.66 6.12
CA ILE A 113 -9.01 -10.65 4.66
C ILE A 113 -7.95 -11.60 4.10
N ALA A 114 -6.74 -11.61 4.67
CA ALA A 114 -5.69 -12.56 4.30
C ALA A 114 -6.15 -14.01 4.48
N ASP A 115 -6.74 -14.34 5.63
CA ASP A 115 -7.30 -15.68 5.88
C ASP A 115 -8.37 -16.05 4.83
N LEU A 116 -9.23 -15.10 4.45
CA LEU A 116 -10.29 -15.32 3.47
C LEU A 116 -9.74 -15.53 2.05
N VAL A 117 -8.79 -14.69 1.64
CA VAL A 117 -8.10 -14.82 0.34
C VAL A 117 -7.44 -16.19 0.24
N GLN A 118 -6.71 -16.61 1.27
CA GLN A 118 -6.09 -17.93 1.31
C GLN A 118 -7.13 -19.06 1.12
N VAL A 119 -8.25 -19.01 1.85
CA VAL A 119 -9.32 -20.01 1.71
C VAL A 119 -9.90 -20.02 0.30
N MET A 120 -10.10 -18.87 -0.33
CA MET A 120 -10.64 -18.77 -1.69
C MET A 120 -9.66 -19.31 -2.74
N GLU A 121 -8.36 -19.07 -2.57
CA GLU A 121 -7.32 -19.60 -3.45
C GLU A 121 -7.19 -21.13 -3.34
N GLU A 122 -7.24 -21.66 -2.11
CA GLU A 122 -7.18 -23.11 -1.86
C GLU A 122 -8.45 -23.85 -2.30
N ASN A 123 -9.58 -23.13 -2.45
CA ASN A 123 -10.89 -23.71 -2.77
C ASN A 123 -11.57 -22.98 -3.94
N PRO A 124 -11.14 -23.23 -5.21
CA PRO A 124 -11.66 -22.53 -6.39
C PRO A 124 -13.18 -22.64 -6.59
N ASP A 125 -13.82 -23.68 -6.04
CA ASP A 125 -15.27 -23.84 -6.11
C ASP A 125 -16.04 -22.81 -5.28
N ILE A 126 -15.42 -22.20 -4.26
CA ILE A 126 -15.99 -21.05 -3.53
C ILE A 126 -16.09 -19.85 -4.48
N VAL A 127 -15.01 -19.57 -5.24
CA VAL A 127 -14.98 -18.46 -6.20
C VAL A 127 -16.01 -18.68 -7.31
N LYS A 128 -16.10 -19.88 -7.88
CA LYS A 128 -17.12 -20.21 -8.88
C LYS A 128 -18.55 -20.03 -8.35
N LYS A 129 -18.81 -20.42 -7.10
CA LYS A 129 -20.12 -20.21 -6.45
C LYS A 129 -20.41 -18.73 -6.29
N LEU A 130 -19.42 -17.94 -5.88
CA LEU A 130 -19.54 -16.49 -5.77
C LEU A 130 -19.89 -15.87 -7.13
N GLU A 131 -19.16 -16.22 -8.18
CA GLU A 131 -19.41 -15.78 -9.55
C GLU A 131 -20.83 -16.14 -10.03
N ALA A 132 -21.26 -17.40 -9.81
CA ALA A 132 -22.60 -17.85 -10.17
C ALA A 132 -23.73 -17.15 -9.38
N SER A 133 -23.41 -16.62 -8.20
CA SER A 133 -24.36 -15.90 -7.34
C SER A 133 -24.45 -14.39 -7.62
N ARG A 134 -23.63 -13.84 -8.53
CA ARG A 134 -23.63 -12.41 -8.83
C ARG A 134 -24.96 -11.98 -9.43
N THR A 135 -25.82 -11.42 -8.60
CA THR A 135 -26.94 -10.58 -9.02
C THR A 135 -26.48 -9.14 -9.14
N HIS A 136 -26.88 -8.45 -10.22
CA HIS A 136 -26.71 -7.00 -10.31
C HIS A 136 -27.51 -6.34 -9.18
N HIS A 137 -26.82 -6.01 -8.09
CA HIS A 137 -27.39 -5.21 -7.03
C HIS A 137 -27.32 -3.74 -7.45
N ASN A 138 -28.48 -3.11 -7.66
CA ASN A 138 -28.59 -1.67 -7.88
C ASN A 138 -28.47 -0.97 -6.51
N PHE A 139 -27.25 -0.75 -6.04
CA PHE A 139 -26.96 0.17 -4.94
C PHE A 139 -26.34 1.45 -5.50
#